data_AF-A0A7N2LXJ2-F1
#
_entry.id   AF-A0A7N2LXJ2-F1
#
_cell.length_a   1.000
_cell.length_b   1.000
_cell.length_c   1.000
_cell.angle_alpha   90.00
_cell.angle_beta   90.00
_cell.angle_gamma   90.00
#
_symmetry.space_group_name_H-M   'P 1'
#
loop_
_entity.id
_entity.type
_entity.pdbx_description
1 polymer ?
#
loop_
_entity_poly.entity_id
_entity_poly.type
_entity_poly.pdbx_seq_one_letter_code
_entity_poly.pdbx_strand_id
1 'polypeptide(L)'
;MTKPIAEEAIANLYCNTLPRSIAIADLGCSSGPNTLFVVSELIKEVDKLRQNLGHDSPEYQVFLNDLPGNDFNTIFKSLPSFQKEMSYQLGPGAGPCLFSGTPGSFYGRLFPSNCLHFVHSS
;
A
#
# COMPACT_ATOMS: atom_id res chain seq x y z
N MET A 1 -2.96 16.64 7.12
CA MET A 1 -3.26 17.50 5.95
C MET A 1 -3.06 16.76 4.63
N THR A 2 -2.24 15.70 4.59
CA THR A 2 -1.90 14.92 3.37
C THR A 2 -2.90 13.81 3.01
N LYS A 3 -3.64 13.26 3.97
CA LYS A 3 -4.57 12.13 3.76
C LYS A 3 -5.58 12.35 2.61
N PRO A 4 -6.33 13.48 2.54
CA PRO A 4 -7.31 13.67 1.47
C PRO A 4 -6.68 13.70 0.07
N ILE A 5 -5.46 14.24 -0.04
CA ILE A 5 -4.73 14.33 -1.31
C ILE A 5 -4.29 12.93 -1.78
N ALA A 6 -3.81 12.10 -0.86
CA ALA A 6 -3.39 10.73 -1.18
C ALA A 6 -4.59 9.85 -1.59
N GLU A 7 -5.72 9.98 -0.89
CA GLU A 7 -6.99 9.31 -1.22
C GLU A 7 -7.51 9.72 -2.61
N GLU A 8 -7.53 11.02 -2.91
CA GLU A 8 -7.94 11.51 -4.23
C GLU A 8 -7.01 11.01 -5.34
N ALA A 9 -5.69 11.00 -5.10
CA ALA A 9 -4.72 10.55 -6.08
C ALA A 9 -4.87 9.05 -6.41
N ILE A 10 -5.04 8.19 -5.40
CA ILE A 10 -5.22 6.75 -5.64
C ILE A 10 -6.61 6.43 -6.22
N ALA A 11 -7.63 7.19 -5.84
CA ALA A 11 -8.96 7.09 -6.44
C ALA A 11 -8.92 7.38 -7.94
N ASN A 12 -8.28 8.49 -8.32
CA ASN A 12 -8.09 8.85 -9.72
C ASN A 12 -7.26 7.81 -10.48
N LEU A 13 -6.19 7.28 -9.89
CA LEU A 13 -5.40 6.19 -10.48
C LEU A 13 -6.28 4.97 -10.77
N TYR A 14 -7.04 4.50 -9.78
CA TYR A 14 -7.86 3.29 -9.90
C TYR A 14 -8.95 3.46 -10.96
N CYS A 15 -9.73 4.55 -10.90
CA CYS A 15 -10.84 4.79 -11.82
C CYS A 15 -10.40 4.92 -13.29
N ASN A 16 -9.18 5.43 -13.55
CA ASN A 16 -8.67 5.62 -14.91
C ASN A 16 -7.98 4.39 -15.50
N THR A 17 -7.49 3.45 -14.67
CA THR A 17 -6.68 2.32 -15.14
C THR A 17 -7.31 0.96 -14.89
N LEU A 18 -8.22 0.84 -13.92
CA LEU A 18 -8.90 -0.39 -13.50
C LEU A 18 -7.96 -1.62 -13.49
N PRO A 19 -6.81 -1.53 -12.81
CA PRO A 19 -5.76 -2.51 -12.94
C PRO A 19 -6.14 -3.79 -12.17
N ARG A 20 -5.63 -4.94 -12.63
CA ARG A 20 -5.80 -6.22 -11.91
C ARG A 20 -4.91 -6.32 -10.66
N SER A 21 -3.84 -5.53 -10.62
CA SER A 21 -2.97 -5.42 -9.46
C SER A 21 -2.51 -3.98 -9.28
N ILE A 22 -2.33 -3.56 -8.02
CA ILE A 22 -1.86 -2.23 -7.67
C ILE A 22 -0.59 -2.39 -6.84
N ALA A 23 0.48 -1.77 -7.33
CA ALA A 23 1.78 -1.73 -6.66
C ALA A 23 1.97 -0.36 -6.01
N ILE A 24 2.09 -0.36 -4.68
CA ILE A 24 2.19 0.80 -3.82
C ILE A 24 3.56 0.77 -3.14
N ALA A 25 4.32 1.85 -3.22
CA ALA A 25 5.54 2.01 -2.44
C ALA A 25 5.39 3.13 -1.39
N ASP A 26 5.76 2.84 -0.14
CA ASP A 26 5.92 3.84 0.92
C ASP A 26 7.42 4.07 1.14
N LEU A 27 7.92 5.22 0.72
CA LEU A 27 9.34 5.60 0.76
C LEU A 27 9.65 6.39 2.03
N GLY A 28 10.46 5.79 2.91
CA GLY A 28 10.74 6.31 4.24
C GLY A 28 9.72 5.83 5.28
N CYS A 29 9.43 4.53 5.31
CA CYS A 29 8.37 3.95 6.13
C CYS A 29 8.64 4.00 7.65
N SER A 30 9.89 4.24 8.06
CA SER A 30 10.34 4.09 9.44
C SER A 30 9.99 2.70 10.00
N SER A 31 9.82 2.56 11.32
CA SER A 31 9.49 1.29 12.00
C SER A 31 8.19 1.36 12.80
N GLY A 32 7.47 2.48 12.75
CA GLY A 32 6.25 2.72 13.53
C GLY A 32 4.98 2.20 12.84
N PRO A 33 3.83 2.18 13.56
CA PRO A 33 2.55 1.72 13.01
C PRO A 33 2.01 2.63 11.88
N ASN A 34 2.56 3.84 11.73
CA ASN A 34 2.09 4.84 10.79
C ASN A 34 2.16 4.37 9.33
N THR A 35 3.22 3.63 8.94
CA THR A 35 3.35 3.14 7.55
C THR A 35 2.22 2.19 7.17
N LEU A 36 1.92 1.22 8.04
CA LEU A 36 0.82 0.28 7.82
C LEU A 36 -0.54 0.98 7.81
N PHE A 37 -0.71 2.01 8.66
CA PHE A 37 -1.92 2.83 8.66
C PHE A 37 -2.12 3.56 7.33
N VAL A 38 -1.11 4.26 6.80
CA VAL A 38 -1.21 4.97 5.51
C VAL A 38 -1.59 4.00 4.39
N VAL A 39 -0.88 2.87 4.29
CA VAL A 39 -1.18 1.86 3.28
C VAL A 39 -2.60 1.30 3.44
N SER A 40 -3.07 1.10 4.67
CA SER A 40 -4.43 0.60 4.92
C SER A 40 -5.50 1.54 4.36
N GLU A 41 -5.32 2.86 4.52
CA GLU A 41 -6.30 3.84 4.04
C GLU A 41 -6.32 3.90 2.51
N LEU A 42 -5.15 3.82 1.86
CA LEU A 42 -5.06 3.74 0.40
C LEU A 42 -5.80 2.51 -0.15
N ILE A 43 -5.59 1.33 0.45
CA ILE A 43 -6.24 0.09 0.03
C ILE A 43 -7.76 0.18 0.26
N LYS A 44 -8.21 0.71 1.39
CA LYS A 44 -9.64 0.89 1.68
C LYS A 44 -10.33 1.81 0.69
N GLU A 45 -9.68 2.89 0.26
CA GLU A 45 -10.27 3.79 -0.72
C GLU A 45 -10.47 3.10 -2.07
N VAL A 46 -9.47 2.32 -2.53
CA VAL A 46 -9.62 1.48 -3.73
C VAL A 46 -10.73 0.45 -3.55
N ASP A 47 -10.78 -0.23 -2.40
CA ASP A 47 -11.78 -1.27 -2.15
C ASP A 47 -13.20 -0.71 -2.09
N LYS A 48 -13.38 0.49 -1.54
CA LYS A 48 -14.65 1.21 -1.58
C LYS A 48 -15.06 1.56 -3.01
N LEU A 49 -14.12 2.02 -3.83
CA LEU A 49 -14.40 2.37 -5.23
C LEU A 49 -14.77 1.14 -6.07
N ARG A 50 -14.04 0.02 -5.93
CA ARG A 50 -14.38 -1.22 -6.65
C ARG A 50 -15.75 -1.75 -6.25
N GLN A 51 -16.13 -1.64 -4.98
CA GLN A 51 -17.47 -2.03 -4.52
C GLN A 51 -18.56 -1.17 -5.18
N ASN A 52 -18.37 0.16 -5.21
CA ASN A 52 -19.31 1.08 -5.84
C ASN A 52 -19.47 0.86 -7.35
N LEU A 53 -18.39 0.45 -8.03
CA LEU A 53 -18.39 0.16 -9.46
C LEU A 53 -18.80 -1.27 -9.80
N GLY A 54 -18.95 -2.16 -8.80
CA GLY A 54 -19.24 -3.58 -9.02
C GLY A 54 -18.08 -4.34 -9.67
N HIS A 55 -16.85 -3.91 -9.43
CA HIS A 55 -15.64 -4.55 -9.97
C HIS A 55 -15.02 -5.55 -8.99
N ASP A 56 -14.30 -6.52 -9.54
CA ASP A 56 -13.43 -7.41 -8.76
C ASP A 56 -12.32 -6.61 -8.06
N SER A 57 -11.94 -7.06 -6.86
CA SER A 57 -10.87 -6.41 -6.10
C SER A 57 -9.50 -6.73 -6.73
N PRO A 58 -8.62 -5.73 -6.90
CA PRO A 58 -7.27 -5.98 -7.42
C PRO A 58 -6.38 -6.68 -6.37
N GLU A 59 -5.29 -7.26 -6.83
CA GLU A 59 -4.21 -7.69 -5.93
C GLU A 59 -3.39 -6.47 -5.48
N TYR A 60 -3.10 -6.35 -4.18
CA TYR A 60 -2.31 -5.25 -3.64
C TYR A 60 -0.89 -5.71 -3.34
N GLN A 61 0.10 -5.03 -3.92
CA GLN A 61 1.52 -5.23 -3.63
C GLN A 61 2.06 -3.98 -2.95
N VAL A 62 2.53 -4.13 -1.72
CA VAL A 62 3.00 -3.03 -0.88
C VAL A 62 4.49 -3.19 -0.64
N PHE A 63 5.25 -2.18 -1.03
CA PHE A 63 6.68 -2.08 -0.82
C PHE A 63 6.97 -1.05 0.26
N LEU A 64 7.48 -1.50 1.40
CA LEU A 64 7.91 -0.66 2.50
C LEU A 64 9.41 -0.39 2.33
N ASN A 65 9.77 0.85 2.03
CA ASN A 65 11.15 1.24 1.82
C ASN A 65 11.65 2.10 2.97
N ASP A 66 12.88 1.81 3.41
CA ASP A 66 13.68 2.66 4.28
C ASP A 66 15.15 2.29 4.12
N LEU A 67 16.05 2.99 4.80
CA LEU A 67 17.47 2.67 4.85
C LEU A 67 17.70 1.27 5.45
N PRO A 68 18.81 0.58 5.10
CA PRO A 68 19.11 -0.76 5.63
C PRO A 68 19.21 -0.85 7.16
N GLY A 69 19.44 0.28 7.85
CA GLY A 69 19.48 0.35 9.31
C GLY A 69 18.11 0.45 10.00
N ASN A 70 17.02 0.54 9.24
CA ASN A 70 15.66 0.57 9.80
C ASN A 70 15.25 -0.78 10.40
N ASP A 71 14.38 -0.75 11.41
CA ASP A 71 13.89 -1.97 12.07
C ASP A 71 12.66 -2.57 11.36
N PHE A 72 12.92 -3.14 10.18
CA PHE A 72 11.92 -3.91 9.44
C PHE A 72 11.37 -5.11 10.23
N ASN A 73 12.12 -5.64 11.21
CA ASN A 73 11.65 -6.78 12.01
C ASN A 73 10.43 -6.38 12.84
N THR A 74 10.42 -5.17 13.40
CA THR A 74 9.25 -4.68 14.14
C THR A 74 8.02 -4.61 13.24
N ILE A 75 8.17 -4.10 12.00
CA ILE A 75 7.08 -4.08 11.03
C ILE A 75 6.61 -5.50 10.71
N PHE A 76 7.51 -6.40 10.32
CA PHE A 76 7.14 -7.76 9.89
C PHE A 76 6.53 -8.61 11.01
N LYS A 77 6.93 -8.39 12.27
CA LYS A 77 6.28 -9.02 13.44
C LYS A 77 4.82 -8.59 13.61
N SER A 78 4.47 -7.37 13.19
CA SER A 78 3.10 -6.82 13.27
C SER A 78 2.23 -7.12 12.04
N LEU A 79 2.82 -7.54 10.91
CA LEU A 79 2.07 -7.81 9.69
C LEU A 79 0.95 -8.85 9.85
N PRO A 80 1.13 -9.99 10.55
CA PRO A 80 0.06 -10.99 10.66
C PRO A 80 -1.20 -10.46 11.33
N SER A 81 -1.07 -9.69 12.43
CA SER A 81 -2.21 -9.08 13.10
C SER A 81 -2.83 -7.98 12.24
N PHE A 82 -2.00 -7.16 11.59
CA PHE A 82 -2.45 -6.13 10.68
C PHE A 82 -3.24 -6.68 9.48
N GLN A 83 -2.74 -7.73 8.81
CA GLN A 83 -3.43 -8.36 7.69
C GLN A 83 -4.76 -8.99 8.09
N LYS A 84 -4.85 -9.55 9.31
CA LYS A 84 -6.11 -10.08 9.86
C LYS A 84 -7.13 -8.96 10.12
N GLU A 85 -6.68 -7.84 10.67
CA GLU A 85 -7.55 -6.67 10.89
C GLU A 85 -8.01 -6.07 9.55
N MET A 86 -7.10 -5.95 8.59
CA MET A 86 -7.41 -5.49 7.24
C MET A 86 -8.45 -6.37 6.53
N SER A 87 -8.31 -7.70 6.60
CA SER A 87 -9.28 -8.60 5.96
C SER A 87 -10.66 -8.51 6.61
N TYR A 88 -10.74 -8.30 7.93
CA TYR A 88 -12.00 -8.03 8.61
C TYR A 88 -12.63 -6.70 8.16
N GLN A 89 -11.83 -5.64 8.02
CA GLN A 89 -12.31 -4.31 7.63
C GLN A 89 -12.74 -4.23 6.16
N LEU A 90 -12.03 -4.88 5.24
CA LEU A 90 -12.36 -4.90 3.81
C LEU A 90 -13.53 -5.85 3.50
N GLY A 91 -13.72 -6.87 4.33
CA GLY A 91 -14.81 -7.84 4.16
C GLY A 91 -14.56 -8.87 3.05
N PRO A 92 -15.57 -9.71 2.75
CA PRO A 92 -15.43 -10.77 1.76
C PRO A 92 -15.25 -10.20 0.34
N GLY A 93 -14.43 -10.88 -0.47
CA GLY A 93 -14.15 -10.49 -1.85
C GLY A 93 -13.03 -9.45 -2.01
N ALA A 94 -12.38 -9.04 -0.92
CA ALA A 94 -11.16 -8.25 -0.97
C ALA A 94 -10.00 -9.07 -1.55
N GLY A 95 -9.22 -8.44 -2.44
CA GLY A 95 -8.04 -9.04 -3.04
C GLY A 95 -6.91 -9.25 -2.04
N PRO A 96 -5.94 -10.14 -2.33
CA PRO A 96 -4.81 -10.39 -1.46
C PRO A 96 -3.94 -9.13 -1.31
N CYS A 97 -3.41 -8.92 -0.10
CA CYS A 97 -2.46 -7.85 0.20
C CYS A 97 -1.08 -8.44 0.56
N LEU A 98 -0.11 -8.23 -0.33
CA LEU A 98 1.26 -8.70 -0.23
C LEU A 98 2.15 -7.57 0.27
N PHE A 99 2.92 -7.79 1.34
CA PHE A 99 3.83 -6.80 1.91
C PHE A 99 5.28 -7.25 1.73
N SER A 100 6.15 -6.35 1.33
CA SER A 100 7.57 -6.59 1.13
C SER A 100 8.40 -5.41 1.64
N GLY A 101 9.57 -5.68 2.22
CA GLY A 101 10.54 -4.65 2.57
C GLY A 101 11.55 -4.43 1.46
N THR A 102 11.88 -3.17 1.18
CA THR A 102 12.87 -2.78 0.18
C THR A 102 13.94 -1.91 0.85
N PRO A 103 14.98 -2.50 1.47
CA PRO A 103 16.02 -1.73 2.14
C PRO A 103 16.92 -1.00 1.13
N GLY A 104 17.08 0.30 1.30
CA GLY A 104 17.93 1.13 0.42
C GLY A 104 17.54 2.60 0.45
N SER A 105 18.46 3.47 0.02
CA SER A 105 18.14 4.89 -0.13
C SER A 105 17.24 5.12 -1.35
N PHE A 106 16.12 5.82 -1.16
CA PHE A 106 15.26 6.24 -2.26
C PHE A 106 15.85 7.35 -3.14
N TYR A 107 17.05 7.87 -2.80
CA TYR A 107 17.84 8.69 -3.73
C TYR A 107 18.53 7.86 -4.83
N GLY A 108 18.55 6.52 -4.68
CA GLY A 108 18.98 5.58 -5.70
C GLY A 108 17.82 4.82 -6.33
N ARG A 109 18.13 3.90 -7.25
CA ARG A 109 17.12 3.00 -7.83
C ARG A 109 16.78 1.88 -6.84
N LEU A 110 15.49 1.78 -6.49
CA LEU A 110 14.95 0.72 -5.64
C LEU A 110 14.14 -0.32 -6.43
N PHE A 111 13.49 0.11 -7.51
CA PHE A 111 12.54 -0.70 -8.26
C PHE A 111 12.87 -0.76 -9.76
N PRO A 112 12.44 -1.84 -10.46
CA PRO A 112 12.44 -1.88 -11.92
C PRO A 112 11.65 -0.71 -12.55
N SER A 113 11.89 -0.46 -13.83
CA SER A 113 11.07 0.50 -14.57
C SER A 113 9.62 0.00 -14.70
N ASN A 114 8.65 0.91 -14.60
CA ASN A 114 7.21 0.66 -14.82
C ASN A 114 6.58 -0.43 -13.93
N CYS A 115 7.08 -0.63 -12.72
CA CYS A 115 6.50 -1.64 -11.81
C CYS A 115 5.65 -1.07 -10.67
N LEU A 116 5.69 0.25 -10.43
CA LEU A 116 4.90 0.91 -9.40
C LEU A 116 3.75 1.70 -10.02
N HIS A 117 2.59 1.64 -9.37
CA HIS A 117 1.42 2.41 -9.75
C HIS A 117 1.25 3.65 -8.87
N PHE A 118 1.56 3.51 -7.58
CA PHE A 118 1.43 4.58 -6.60
C PHE A 118 2.68 4.65 -5.71
N VAL A 119 3.13 5.87 -5.42
CA VAL A 119 4.27 6.13 -4.55
C VAL A 119 3.87 7.17 -3.51
N HIS A 120 4.13 6.86 -2.24
CA HIS A 120 3.90 7.71 -1.10
C HIS A 120 5.22 7.99 -0.37
N SER A 121 5.39 9.20 0.13
CA SER A 121 6.46 9.61 1.04
C SER A 121 5.95 10.80 1.85
N SER A 122 6.19 10.84 3.16
CA SER A 122 5.69 11.86 4.09
C SER A 122 6.80 12.59 4.82
#